data_AF-A0A165CQU4-F1
#
_entry.id   AF-A0A165CQU4-F1
#
_cell.length_a   1.000
_cell.length_b   1.000
_cell.length_c   1.000
_cell.angle_alpha   90.00
_cell.angle_beta   90.00
_cell.angle_gamma   90.00
#
_symmetry.space_group_name_H-M   'P 1'
#
loop_
_entity.id
_entity.type
_entity.pdbx_description
1 polymer ?
#
loop_
_entity_poly.entity_id
_entity_poly.type
_entity_poly.pdbx_seq_one_letter_code
_entity_poly.pdbx_strand_id
1 'polypeptide(L)'
;QQKAYNIVKRHFNNTFCGSCPNQLLMILYGEGGTGKSRVIQSITKLFKSTGQQHFLIKAAYTGIAASLVDGYTLHHITMIP
;
A
#
# COMPACT_ATOMS: atom_id res chain seq x y z
N GLN A 1 4.80 12.45 4.79
CA GLN A 1 4.53 11.61 3.60
C GLN A 1 5.79 10.97 3.01
N GLN A 2 6.84 11.73 2.64
CA GLN A 2 8.08 11.16 2.06
C GLN A 2 8.73 10.08 2.93
N LYS A 3 8.79 10.27 4.26
CA LYS A 3 9.34 9.28 5.20
C LYS A 3 8.61 7.94 5.12
N ALA A 4 7.27 7.95 5.13
CA ALA A 4 6.46 6.73 5.03
C ALA A 4 6.71 5.99 3.71
N TYR A 5 6.77 6.72 2.59
CA TYR A 5 7.12 6.14 1.29
C TYR A 5 8.52 5.51 1.30
N ASN A 6 9.53 6.17 1.87
CA ASN A 6 10.89 5.65 1.93
C ASN A 6 11.00 4.37 2.79
N ILE A 7 10.24 4.26 3.89
CA ILE A 7 10.18 3.05 4.72
C ILE A 7 9.67 1.88 3.88
N VAL A 8 8.56 2.06 3.17
CA VAL A 8 7.97 1.02 2.29
C VAL A 8 8.90 0.70 1.12
N LYS A 9 9.52 1.69 0.47
CA LYS A 9 10.45 1.49 -0.64
C LYS A 9 11.67 0.66 -0.21
N ARG A 10 12.22 0.93 0.97
CA ARG A 10 13.34 0.14 1.51
C ARG A 10 12.91 -1.29 1.80
N HIS A 11 11.74 -1.49 2.41
CA HIS A 11 11.22 -2.82 2.70
C HIS A 11 10.95 -3.61 1.40
N PHE A 12 10.38 -2.97 0.39
CA PHE A 12 10.21 -3.50 -0.95
C PHE A 12 11.55 -3.99 -1.52
N ASN A 13 12.57 -3.12 -1.57
CA ASN A 13 13.88 -3.48 -2.10
C ASN A 13 14.49 -4.68 -1.35
N ASN A 14 14.46 -4.68 -0.02
CA ASN A 14 14.99 -5.78 0.77
C ASN A 14 14.25 -7.11 0.51
N THR A 15 12.94 -7.04 0.26
CA THR A 15 12.12 -8.22 -0.07
C THR A 15 12.52 -8.79 -1.44
N PHE A 16 12.63 -7.94 -2.46
CA PHE A 16 12.95 -8.37 -3.82
C PHE A 16 14.45 -8.62 -4.08
N CYS A 17 15.34 -8.21 -3.17
CA CYS A 17 16.75 -8.61 -3.16
C CYS A 17 17.02 -9.91 -2.39
N GLY A 18 15.98 -10.62 -1.91
CA GLY A 18 16.13 -11.89 -1.19
C GLY A 18 16.62 -11.76 0.25
N SER A 19 16.60 -10.56 0.83
CA SER A 19 17.06 -10.32 2.20
C SER A 19 16.03 -10.66 3.29
N CYS A 20 14.87 -11.22 2.91
CA CYS A 20 13.80 -11.71 3.79
C CYS A 20 13.54 -10.82 5.04
N PRO A 21 13.22 -9.52 4.86
CA PRO A 21 13.02 -8.63 6.00
C PRO A 21 11.80 -9.06 6.84
N ASN A 22 11.86 -8.82 8.16
CA ASN A 22 10.69 -8.98 9.04
C ASN A 22 9.50 -8.16 8.53
N GLN A 23 8.29 -8.68 8.74
CA GLN A 23 7.04 -8.05 8.30
C GLN A 23 6.95 -6.58 8.74
N LEU A 24 6.70 -5.69 7.78
CA LEU A 24 6.46 -4.28 8.06
C LEU A 24 4.99 -4.06 8.42
N LEU A 25 4.73 -3.75 9.69
CA LEU A 25 3.44 -3.25 10.16
C LEU A 25 3.55 -1.73 10.35
N MET A 26 2.74 -0.97 9.62
CA MET A 26 2.81 0.49 9.63
C MET A 26 1.41 1.12 9.67
N ILE A 27 1.20 2.03 10.63
CA ILE A 27 0.04 2.93 10.67
C ILE A 27 0.51 4.32 10.27
N LEU A 28 -0.13 4.89 9.25
CA LEU A 28 0.13 6.26 8.79
C LEU A 28 -0.93 7.22 9.33
N TYR A 29 -0.63 7.89 10.45
CA TYR A 29 -1.53 8.85 11.07
C TYR A 29 -1.49 10.23 10.41
N GLY A 30 -2.55 11.02 10.60
CA GLY A 30 -2.63 12.43 10.20
C GLY A 30 -4.05 12.85 9.85
N GLU A 31 -4.32 14.16 9.89
CA GLU A 31 -5.63 14.73 9.57
C GLU A 31 -6.05 14.52 8.10
N GLY A 32 -7.33 14.75 7.79
CA GLY A 32 -7.83 14.78 6.43
C GLY A 32 -7.03 15.74 5.53
N GLY A 33 -6.86 15.42 4.26
CA GLY A 33 -6.13 16.30 3.32
C GLY A 33 -4.60 16.28 3.40
N THR A 34 -3.99 15.63 4.39
CA THR A 34 -2.51 15.60 4.58
C THR A 34 -1.72 14.76 3.57
N GLY A 35 -2.37 14.25 2.50
CA GLY A 35 -1.69 13.51 1.43
C GLY A 35 -1.42 12.03 1.71
N LYS A 36 -2.12 11.40 2.64
CA LYS A 36 -1.99 9.94 2.90
C LYS A 36 -2.33 9.10 1.65
N SER A 37 -3.40 9.42 0.93
CA SER A 37 -3.76 8.75 -0.33
C SER A 37 -2.66 8.89 -1.39
N ARG A 38 -1.93 10.01 -1.39
CA ARG A 38 -0.78 10.20 -2.29
C ARG A 38 0.36 9.24 -1.97
N VAL A 39 0.57 8.86 -0.71
CA VAL A 39 1.56 7.83 -0.35
C VAL A 39 1.15 6.48 -0.92
N ILE A 40 -0.13 6.09 -0.80
CA ILE A 40 -0.66 4.84 -1.38
C ILE A 40 -0.46 4.83 -2.90
N GLN A 41 -0.75 5.94 -3.58
CA GLN A 41 -0.55 6.08 -5.02
C GLN A 41 0.93 5.96 -5.42
N SER A 42 1.84 6.58 -4.67
CA SER A 42 3.29 6.47 -4.92
C SER A 42 3.81 5.05 -4.71
N ILE A 43 3.34 4.34 -3.68
CA ILE A 43 3.64 2.92 -3.47
C ILE A 43 3.10 2.09 -4.63
N THR A 44 1.87 2.34 -5.07
CA THR A 44 1.27 1.66 -6.24
C THR A 44 2.12 1.85 -7.49
N LYS A 45 2.61 3.07 -7.73
CA LYS A 45 3.50 3.37 -8.85
C LYS A 45 4.84 2.62 -8.75
N LEU A 46 5.41 2.49 -7.55
CA LEU A 46 6.65 1.72 -7.33
C LEU A 46 6.47 0.25 -7.72
N PHE A 47 5.39 -0.40 -7.26
CA PHE A 47 5.10 -1.79 -7.61
C PHE A 47 4.81 -1.95 -9.12
N LYS A 48 4.09 -0.98 -9.72
CA LYS A 48 3.82 -0.99 -11.16
C LYS A 48 5.08 -0.82 -12.00
N SER A 49 5.93 0.16 -11.66
CA SER A 49 7.16 0.46 -12.42
C SER A 49 8.22 -0.64 -12.34
N THR A 50 8.09 -1.55 -11.37
CA THR A 50 9.00 -2.69 -11.18
C THR A 50 8.40 -4.01 -11.69
N GLY A 51 7.22 -3.99 -12.31
CA GLY A 51 6.52 -5.20 -12.76
C GLY A 51 5.93 -6.06 -11.63
N GLN A 52 6.05 -5.63 -10.38
CA GLN A 52 5.62 -6.38 -9.19
C GLN A 52 4.19 -6.07 -8.75
N GLN A 53 3.37 -5.43 -9.60
CA GLN A 53 1.99 -5.02 -9.27
C GLN A 53 1.10 -6.13 -8.70
N HIS A 54 1.35 -7.39 -9.07
CA HIS A 54 0.61 -8.56 -8.60
C HIS A 54 0.90 -8.92 -7.13
N PHE A 55 1.99 -8.41 -6.54
CA PHE A 55 2.32 -8.57 -5.12
C PHE A 55 1.62 -7.54 -4.21
N LEU A 56 0.89 -6.56 -4.77
CA LEU A 56 0.27 -5.49 -4.00
C LEU A 56 -1.25 -5.61 -3.99
N ILE A 57 -1.81 -5.91 -2.81
CA ILE A 57 -3.26 -5.83 -2.56
C ILE A 57 -3.55 -4.51 -1.83
N LYS A 58 -4.57 -3.79 -2.28
CA LYS A 58 -5.06 -2.56 -1.66
C LYS A 58 -6.51 -2.79 -1.25
N ALA A 59 -6.83 -2.51 0.00
CA ALA A 59 -8.19 -2.64 0.52
C ALA A 59 -8.61 -1.39 1.30
N ALA A 60 -9.90 -1.11 1.28
CA ALA A 60 -10.53 -0.05 2.07
C ALA A 60 -11.88 -0.50 2.64
N TYR A 61 -12.42 0.25 3.60
CA TYR A 61 -13.66 -0.14 4.28
C TYR A 61 -14.91 0.08 3.41
N THR A 62 -14.92 1.14 2.60
CA THR A 62 -16.07 1.50 1.74
C THR A 62 -15.71 1.41 0.25
N GLY A 63 -16.71 1.20 -0.61
CA GLY A 63 -16.53 1.09 -2.06
C GLY A 63 -15.92 2.35 -2.70
N ILE A 64 -16.31 3.54 -2.24
CA ILE A 64 -15.75 4.81 -2.72
C ILE A 64 -14.26 4.90 -2.37
N ALA A 65 -13.89 4.59 -1.13
CA ALA A 65 -12.49 4.62 -0.70
C ALA A 65 -11.64 3.57 -1.44
N ALA A 66 -12.19 2.38 -1.71
CA ALA A 66 -11.53 1.34 -2.49
C ALA A 66 -11.28 1.80 -3.94
N SER A 67 -12.28 2.43 -4.55
CA SER A 67 -12.19 2.97 -5.91
C SER A 67 -11.11 4.05 -6.03
N LEU A 68 -10.96 4.93 -5.03
CA LEU A 68 -9.93 5.98 -5.01
C LEU A 68 -8.49 5.49 -5.01
N VAL A 69 -8.27 4.23 -4.62
CA VAL A 69 -6.95 3.60 -4.60
C VAL A 69 -6.83 2.47 -5.63
N ASP A 70 -7.78 2.33 -6.57
CA ASP A 70 -7.87 1.21 -7.50
C ASP A 70 -7.72 -0.15 -6.77
N GLY A 71 -8.46 -0.30 -5.67
CA GLY A 71 -8.42 -1.46 -4.80
C GLY A 71 -9.80 -2.09 -4.59
N TYR A 72 -9.88 -2.96 -3.59
CA TYR A 72 -11.08 -3.70 -3.23
C TYR A 72 -11.63 -3.25 -1.88
N THR A 73 -12.87 -3.61 -1.58
CA THR A 73 -13.35 -3.49 -0.20
C THR A 73 -12.70 -4.57 0.67
N LEU A 74 -12.55 -4.32 1.97
CA LEU A 74 -12.06 -5.32 2.92
C LEU A 74 -12.93 -6.59 2.88
N HIS A 75 -14.25 -6.43 2.93
CA HIS A 75 -15.21 -7.53 2.81
C HIS A 75 -14.97 -8.37 1.55
N HIS A 76 -14.67 -7.73 0.41
CA HIS A 76 -14.41 -8.44 -0.83
C HIS A 76 -13.12 -9.27 -0.79
N ILE A 77 -12.06 -8.81 -0.11
CA ILE A 77 -10.79 -9.57 -0.06
C ILE A 77 -10.77 -10.63 1.03
N THR A 78 -11.50 -10.42 2.13
CA THR A 78 -11.51 -11.37 3.26
C THR A 78 -12.60 -12.42 3.14
N MET A 79 -13.58 -12.23 2.23
CA MET A 79 -14.74 -13.12 2.06
C MET A 79 -15.46 -13.42 3.38
N ILE A 80 -15.45 -12.46 4.31
CA ILE A 80 -16.18 -12.58 5.57
C ILE A 80 -17.66 -12.31 5.25
N PRO A 81 -18.57 -13.26 5.55
CA PRO A 81 -20.00 -13.11 5.29
C PRO A 81 -20.62 -11.95 6.07
#